data_AF-A0A327SQ77-F1
#
_entry.id   AF-A0A327SQ77-F1
#
_cell.length_a   1.000
_cell.length_b   1.000
_cell.length_c   1.000
_cell.angle_alpha   90.00
_cell.angle_beta   90.00
_cell.angle_gamma   90.00
#
_symmetry.space_group_name_H-M   'P 1'
#
loop_
_entity.id
_entity.type
_entity.pdbx_description
1 polymer ?
#
loop_
_entity_poly.entity_id
_entity_poly.type
_entity_poly.pdbx_seq_one_letter_code
_entity_poly.pdbx_strand_id
1 'polypeptide(L)'
;MAIFDGKFLKGILGDFIFKVVDGVQVVSKRPVPGTMKQSVETKKASENFRKSSMPGKHIRGIFHSTIGGMNETSYVFRFTSALTTTLTACENPI
;
A
#
# COMPACT_ATOMS: atom_id res chain seq x y z
N MET A 1 19.16 18.73 10.14
CA MET A 1 20.48 19.32 10.42
C MET A 1 21.52 18.25 10.18
N ALA A 2 22.66 18.58 9.57
CA ALA A 2 23.77 17.64 9.44
C ALA A 2 24.57 17.62 10.73
N ILE A 3 25.04 16.44 11.13
CA ILE A 3 25.78 16.19 12.37
C ILE A 3 27.00 15.35 12.01
N PHE A 4 28.14 15.64 12.62
CA PHE A 4 29.30 14.77 12.54
C PHE A 4 29.11 13.55 13.43
N ASP A 5 29.34 12.37 12.86
CA ASP A 5 29.36 11.09 13.54
C ASP A 5 30.72 10.44 13.29
N GLY A 6 31.63 10.65 14.24
CA GLY A 6 33.05 10.36 14.09
C GLY A 6 33.68 11.15 12.95
N LYS A 7 34.27 10.45 11.97
CA LYS A 7 34.89 11.05 10.78
C LYS A 7 33.89 11.36 9.64
N PHE A 8 32.63 10.99 9.79
CA PHE A 8 31.63 11.09 8.72
C PHE A 8 30.58 12.16 9.03
N LEU A 9 30.06 12.81 7.98
CA LEU A 9 28.91 13.70 8.09
C LEU A 9 27.63 12.91 7.81
N LYS A 10 26.64 13.00 8.70
CA LYS A 10 25.31 12.41 8.53
C LYS A 10 24.24 13.50 8.49
N GLY A 11 23.27 13.35 7.59
CA GLY A 11 22.10 14.22 7.55
C GLY A 11 22.08 15.17 6.35
N ILE A 12 21.33 16.26 6.48
CA ILE A 12 21.04 17.20 5.38
C ILE A 12 21.82 18.49 5.59
N LEU A 13 22.60 18.90 4.58
CA LEU A 13 23.30 20.17 4.51
C LEU A 13 22.98 20.83 3.16
N GLY A 14 22.17 21.89 3.21
CA GLY A 14 21.63 22.55 2.01
C GLY A 14 20.85 21.58 1.11
N ASP A 15 21.24 21.52 -0.16
CA ASP A 15 20.64 20.65 -1.18
C ASP A 15 21.19 19.22 -1.18
N PHE A 16 22.06 18.87 -0.23
CA PHE A 16 22.74 17.58 -0.21
C PHE A 16 22.36 16.75 1.02
N ILE A 17 22.27 15.45 0.81
CA ILE A 17 22.04 14.43 1.82
C ILE A 17 23.30 13.58 1.92
N PHE A 18 23.83 13.50 3.14
CA PHE A 18 25.01 12.74 3.49
C PHE A 18 24.58 11.50 4.27
N LYS A 19 24.98 10.32 3.78
CA LYS A 19 24.71 9.02 4.38
C LYS A 19 26.00 8.21 4.42
N VAL A 20 26.07 7.26 5.34
CA VAL A 20 27.15 6.26 5.34
C VAL A 20 26.53 4.93 4.93
N VAL A 21 27.06 4.33 3.87
CA VAL A 21 26.66 3.01 3.36
C VAL A 21 27.92 2.16 3.32
N ASP A 22 27.91 1.02 4.02
CA ASP A 22 29.03 0.08 4.10
C ASP A 22 30.38 0.73 4.46
N GLY A 23 30.35 1.70 5.39
CA GLY A 23 31.54 2.40 5.87
C GLY A 23 32.08 3.49 4.91
N VAL A 24 31.40 3.75 3.79
CA VAL A 24 31.74 4.81 2.84
C VAL A 24 30.73 5.96 2.95
N GLN A 25 31.23 7.19 2.91
CA GLN A 25 30.38 8.37 2.88
C GLN A 25 29.83 8.60 1.47
N VAL A 26 28.51 8.53 1.35
CA VAL A 26 27.77 8.76 0.12
C VAL A 26 27.06 10.10 0.20
N VAL A 27 27.24 10.91 -0.84
CA VAL A 27 26.58 12.21 -0.99
C VAL A 27 25.60 12.12 -2.15
N SER A 28 24.38 12.58 -1.91
CA SER A 28 23.31 12.60 -2.91
C SER A 28 22.60 13.94 -2.89
N LYS A 29 22.12 14.39 -4.05
CA LYS A 29 21.25 15.57 -4.11
C LYS A 29 19.92 15.24 -3.46
N ARG A 30 19.39 16.16 -2.66
CA ARG A 30 18.10 16.04 -2.02
C ARG A 30 17.02 15.85 -3.10
N PRO A 31 16.24 14.77 -3.04
CA PRO A 31 15.14 14.58 -3.97
C PRO A 31 14.09 15.67 -3.73
N VAL A 32 13.61 16.26 -4.82
CA VAL A 32 12.48 17.18 -4.80
C VAL A 32 11.24 16.41 -4.36
N PRO A 33 10.34 16.99 -3.54
CA PRO A 33 9.07 16.36 -3.20
C PRO A 33 8.34 15.88 -4.46
N GLY A 34 7.94 14.60 -4.48
CA GLY A 34 7.24 14.00 -5.62
C GLY A 34 8.12 13.38 -6.72
N THR A 35 9.44 13.60 -6.74
CA THR A 35 10.33 13.00 -7.75
C THR A 35 11.00 11.71 -7.30
N MET A 36 10.89 11.37 -6.01
CA MET A 36 11.48 10.15 -5.46
C MET A 36 10.77 8.92 -6.00
N LYS A 37 11.44 8.18 -6.89
CA LYS A 37 10.93 6.91 -7.39
C LYS A 37 10.93 5.88 -6.26
N GLN A 38 9.77 5.28 -6.02
CA GLN A 38 9.62 4.15 -5.11
C GLN A 38 10.45 2.96 -5.62
N SER A 39 11.14 2.27 -4.71
CA SER A 39 11.92 1.08 -5.06
C SER A 39 10.99 -0.04 -5.57
N VAL A 40 11.56 -0.97 -6.34
CA VAL A 40 10.82 -2.11 -6.90
C VAL A 40 10.21 -2.96 -5.78
N GLU A 41 10.96 -3.21 -4.70
CA GLU A 41 10.48 -3.98 -3.56
C GLU A 41 9.30 -3.31 -2.85
N THR A 42 9.35 -1.98 -2.65
CA THR A 42 8.23 -1.28 -2.02
C THR A 42 6.99 -1.24 -2.93
N LYS A 43 7.16 -1.17 -4.27
CA LYS A 43 6.05 -1.31 -5.22
C LYS A 43 5.40 -2.69 -5.12
N LYS A 44 6.21 -3.75 -5.10
CA LYS A 44 5.73 -5.14 -4.97
C LYS A 44 4.99 -5.37 -3.65
N ALA A 45 5.54 -4.87 -2.54
CA ALA A 45 4.88 -4.91 -1.24
C ALA A 45 3.54 -4.15 -1.24
N SER A 46 3.49 -2.97 -1.86
CA SER A 46 2.26 -2.18 -2.01
C SER A 46 1.21 -2.90 -2.85
N GLU A 47 1.62 -3.58 -3.92
CA GLU A 47 0.71 -4.35 -4.78
C GLU A 47 0.15 -5.57 -4.04
N ASN A 48 0.99 -6.29 -3.28
CA ASN A 48 0.55 -7.39 -2.43
C ASN A 48 -0.47 -6.90 -1.38
N PHE A 49 -0.19 -5.78 -0.72
CA PHE A 49 -1.12 -5.18 0.24
C PHE A 49 -2.45 -4.78 -0.42
N ARG A 50 -2.41 -4.23 -1.64
CA ARG A 50 -3.62 -3.97 -2.43
C ARG A 50 -4.40 -5.26 -2.65
N LYS A 51 -3.78 -6.30 -3.22
CA LYS A 51 -4.45 -7.57 -3.53
C LYS A 51 -5.06 -8.22 -2.29
N SER A 52 -4.37 -8.21 -1.15
CA SER A 52 -4.90 -8.79 0.09
C SER A 52 -6.01 -7.98 0.74
N SER A 53 -6.07 -6.66 0.54
CA SER A 53 -7.08 -5.79 1.16
C SER A 53 -8.37 -5.64 0.33
N MET A 54 -8.32 -5.90 -0.99
CA MET A 54 -9.49 -5.78 -1.87
C MET A 54 -10.63 -6.76 -1.54
N PRO A 55 -10.39 -8.03 -1.16
CA PRO A 55 -11.45 -8.97 -0.77
C PRO A 55 -12.36 -8.42 0.34
N GLY A 56 -11.76 -7.96 1.44
CA GLY A 56 -12.52 -7.43 2.58
C GLY A 56 -13.30 -6.15 2.26
N LYS A 57 -12.85 -5.36 1.27
CA LYS A 57 -13.57 -4.19 0.78
C LYS A 57 -14.77 -4.58 -0.09
N HIS A 58 -14.60 -5.56 -0.99
CA HIS A 58 -15.69 -6.06 -1.83
C HIS A 58 -16.78 -6.72 -0.99
N ILE A 59 -16.40 -7.57 -0.03
CA ILE A 59 -17.33 -8.17 0.93
C ILE A 59 -18.13 -7.06 1.62
N ARG A 60 -17.47 -6.07 2.21
CA ARG A 60 -18.18 -4.98 2.91
C ARG A 60 -19.13 -4.20 2.00
N GLY A 61 -18.72 -3.85 0.78
CA GLY A 61 -19.56 -3.09 -0.16
C GLY A 61 -20.81 -3.84 -0.60
N ILE A 62 -20.69 -5.14 -0.87
CA ILE A 62 -21.81 -5.97 -1.34
C ILE A 62 -22.78 -6.26 -0.18
N PHE A 63 -22.26 -6.58 1.01
CA PHE A 63 -23.09 -6.88 2.17
C PHE A 63 -23.82 -5.63 2.71
N HIS A 64 -23.19 -4.46 2.67
CA HIS A 64 -23.84 -3.21 3.03
C HIS A 64 -25.11 -2.94 2.20
N SER A 65 -25.03 -3.18 0.89
CA SER A 65 -26.17 -3.02 -0.04
C SER A 65 -27.25 -4.11 0.15
N THR A 66 -26.87 -5.27 0.69
CA THR A 66 -27.77 -6.42 0.85
C THR A 66 -28.52 -6.38 2.19
N ILE A 67 -27.89 -5.87 3.26
CA ILE A 67 -28.47 -5.82 4.61
C ILE A 67 -29.44 -4.64 4.79
N GLY A 68 -29.25 -3.53 4.06
CA GLY A 68 -30.04 -2.30 4.19
C GLY A 68 -31.51 -2.40 3.78
N GLY A 69 -31.97 -3.54 3.25
CA GLY A 69 -33.38 -3.76 2.98
C GLY A 69 -33.73 -5.22 2.74
N MET A 70 -34.77 -5.69 3.45
CA MET A 70 -35.71 -6.75 3.07
C MET A 70 -35.59 -8.12 3.77
N ASN A 71 -36.72 -8.84 3.70
CA ASN A 71 -37.18 -9.97 4.52
C ASN A 71 -36.75 -11.38 4.04
N GLU A 72 -36.85 -12.35 4.96
CA GLU A 72 -36.17 -13.66 5.12
C GLU A 72 -35.88 -14.53 3.88
N THR A 73 -36.78 -14.73 2.92
CA THR A 73 -36.53 -15.68 1.81
C THR A 73 -35.63 -15.10 0.71
N SER A 74 -35.65 -13.77 0.55
CA SER A 74 -34.78 -13.07 -0.39
C SER A 74 -33.31 -13.04 0.05
N TYR A 75 -33.04 -13.30 1.35
CA TYR A 75 -31.69 -13.34 1.91
C TYR A 75 -30.84 -14.47 1.35
N VAL A 76 -31.35 -15.70 1.27
CA VAL A 76 -30.53 -16.85 0.85
C VAL A 76 -30.06 -16.66 -0.59
N PHE A 77 -30.95 -16.23 -1.48
CA PHE A 77 -30.63 -16.06 -2.90
C PHE A 77 -29.67 -14.89 -3.12
N ARG A 78 -29.89 -13.76 -2.43
CA ARG A 78 -29.02 -12.59 -2.54
C ARG A 78 -27.67 -12.79 -1.85
N PHE A 79 -27.62 -13.45 -0.69
CA PHE A 79 -26.36 -13.79 -0.03
C PHE A 79 -25.53 -14.77 -0.86
N THR A 80 -26.15 -15.80 -1.42
CA THR A 80 -25.44 -16.77 -2.27
C THR A 80 -24.89 -16.06 -3.51
N SER A 81 -25.69 -15.24 -4.17
CA SER A 81 -25.22 -14.44 -5.32
C SER A 81 -24.11 -13.46 -4.94
N ALA A 82 -24.26 -12.72 -3.85
CA ALA A 82 -23.27 -11.79 -3.31
C ALA A 82 -21.94 -12.48 -2.98
N LEU A 83 -21.98 -13.64 -2.31
CA LEU A 83 -20.81 -14.45 -1.98
C LEU A 83 -20.11 -14.93 -3.24
N THR A 84 -20.85 -15.49 -4.20
CA THR A 84 -20.27 -15.96 -5.47
C THR A 84 -19.60 -14.82 -6.22
N THR A 85 -20.27 -13.67 -6.39
CA THR A 85 -19.67 -12.50 -7.06
C THR A 85 -18.43 -12.00 -6.32
N THR A 86 -18.44 -12.02 -4.99
CA THR A 86 -17.28 -11.59 -4.20
C THR A 86 -16.12 -12.56 -4.36
N LEU A 87 -16.36 -13.86 -4.29
CA LEU A 87 -15.34 -14.89 -4.49
C LEU A 87 -14.73 -14.78 -5.89
N THR A 88 -15.54 -14.63 -6.93
CA THR A 88 -15.07 -14.43 -8.31
C THR A 88 -14.24 -13.15 -8.47
N ALA A 89 -14.63 -12.05 -7.82
CA ALA A 89 -13.86 -10.80 -7.83
C ALA A 89 -12.54 -10.88 -7.03
N CYS A 90 -12.47 -11.78 -6.05
CA CYS A 90 -11.24 -12.07 -5.30
C CYS A 90 -10.29 -12.98 -6.09
N GLU A 91 -10.83 -13.93 -6.85
CA GLU A 91 -10.06 -14.83 -7.73
C GLU A 91 -9.51 -14.09 -8.97
N ASN A 92 -10.25 -13.12 -9.50
CA ASN A 92 -9.85 -12.32 -10.67
C ASN A 92 -9.83 -10.81 -10.36
N PRO A 93 -8.85 -10.31 -9.59
CA PRO A 93 -8.74 -8.90 -9.28
C PRO A 93 -8.32 -8.11 -10.53
N ILE A 94 -9.19 -7.20 -10.99
CA ILE A 94 -8.89 -6.21 -12.05
C ILE A 94 -7.78 -5.23 -11.57
#